data_AF-A0A0J8E3E0-F1
#
_entry.id   AF-A0A0J8E3E0-F1
#
_cell.length_a   1.000
_cell.length_b   1.000
_cell.length_c   1.000
_cell.angle_alpha   90.00
_cell.angle_beta   90.00
_cell.angle_gamma   90.00
#
_symmetry.space_group_name_H-M   'P 1'
#
loop_
_entity.id
_entity.type
_entity.pdbx_description
1 polymer ?
#
loop_
_entity_poly.entity_id
_entity_poly.type
_entity_poly.pdbx_seq_one_letter_code
_entity_poly.pdbx_strand_id
1 'polypeptide(L)'
;MAILASCLYHLPHFLPKTSRRRSIGALPIRSRLEAHDNMEFSQTSSSQSELQSSDVWQLFTEAQQNILYLNKQRMVAVEELNKAKEEIQTLHQRIENLEAGKHEYTGGDKSSILWEVLLRIDSMVLTGLIDGGDASDLRRLVMDSKVSFPDDVVPLLQKRDAELLAELRRLSRQSKRSGFHVVHVCTEMEPVVSVGSLGSYVTGISRALQRKGNLVEVILPKYKSLDLTMVQGLQEIQSEFYSYFNGQLHGNKIWTGVVYGIGVTFLEPLYYSSLFNREMVYGYSDEFERFTYFSRASLDYLVKVGKHPDVIHIHNWETAIIGPLFWDIFINQGLSATRILLTCQDFASQCLEQPEKLALCGLDPSRLNRPDRLQDHSKAHLVNILKGGIIYSNKVIFLSSINSKGRILWSPGHGLEPTLSSHKDKLVVAPYGFDQTMWDPSRDELLPENFSVSDMKGKGICKSSLQQHVGLSEDASSILVGCIVSEISDVDLESLLGFLRLADLRGIQFLFMGVSRLPSIDNALQSLSEELEVKYPCCCFNELSLT
;
A
#
# COMPACT_ATOMS: atom_id res chain seq x y z
N MET A 1 -16.38 8.89 17.82
CA MET A 1 -17.57 8.08 17.52
C MET A 1 -17.44 7.43 16.16
N ALA A 2 -17.53 8.14 15.04
CA ALA A 2 -17.27 7.56 13.70
C ALA A 2 -15.90 6.86 13.58
N ILE A 3 -14.82 7.53 14.02
CA ILE A 3 -13.46 6.95 14.03
C ILE A 3 -13.33 5.73 14.97
N LEU A 4 -14.10 5.68 16.06
CA LEU A 4 -14.04 4.57 17.02
C LEU A 4 -14.93 3.39 16.59
N ALA A 5 -16.05 3.64 15.91
CA ALA A 5 -16.95 2.64 15.38
C ALA A 5 -16.31 1.88 14.20
N SER A 6 -15.68 2.59 13.25
CA SER A 6 -15.02 1.95 12.10
C SER A 6 -13.88 1.00 12.50
N CYS A 7 -13.21 1.27 13.61
CA CYS A 7 -12.09 0.47 14.08
C CYS A 7 -12.52 -0.82 14.82
N LEU A 8 -13.69 -0.86 15.44
CA LEU A 8 -14.14 -2.01 16.23
C LEU A 8 -14.87 -3.09 15.40
N TYR A 9 -15.38 -2.75 14.21
CA TYR A 9 -16.15 -3.68 13.37
C TYR A 9 -15.32 -4.57 12.43
N HIS A 10 -13.98 -4.50 12.48
CA HIS A 10 -13.08 -5.33 11.64
C HIS A 10 -12.62 -6.67 12.26
N LEU A 11 -13.17 -7.10 13.40
CA LEU A 11 -12.81 -8.40 13.99
C LEU A 11 -13.64 -9.57 13.42
N PRO A 12 -13.04 -10.74 13.09
CA PRO A 12 -13.78 -11.92 12.68
C PRO A 12 -14.49 -12.59 13.86
N HIS A 13 -15.75 -12.97 13.65
CA HIS A 13 -16.54 -13.77 14.59
C HIS A 13 -15.86 -15.12 14.90
N PHE A 14 -15.34 -15.28 16.12
CA PHE A 14 -14.95 -16.59 16.66
C PHE A 14 -16.14 -17.25 17.37
N LEU A 15 -16.67 -18.31 16.77
CA LEU A 15 -17.61 -19.24 17.42
C LEU A 15 -16.84 -20.23 18.33
N PRO A 16 -17.40 -20.62 19.50
CA PRO A 16 -16.70 -21.49 20.45
C PRO A 16 -16.68 -22.96 20.01
N LYS A 17 -15.50 -23.59 20.11
CA LYS A 17 -15.28 -25.04 19.90
C LYS A 17 -15.67 -25.84 21.14
N THR A 18 -16.56 -26.82 20.99
CA THR A 18 -16.79 -27.86 22.00
C THR A 18 -16.50 -29.28 21.48
N SER A 19 -15.65 -29.97 22.26
CA SER A 19 -15.58 -31.42 22.57
C SER A 19 -15.20 -32.49 21.51
N ARG A 20 -13.98 -33.02 21.71
CA ARG A 20 -13.56 -34.44 21.87
C ARG A 20 -14.29 -35.57 21.11
N ARG A 21 -13.52 -36.35 20.33
CA ARG A 21 -13.50 -37.85 20.27
C ARG A 21 -12.20 -38.31 19.59
N ARG A 22 -11.22 -38.79 20.37
CA ARG A 22 -10.79 -40.19 20.56
C ARG A 22 -10.17 -40.90 19.34
N SER A 23 -8.87 -41.14 19.48
CA SER A 23 -7.92 -41.92 18.70
C SER A 23 -8.21 -43.42 18.64
N ILE A 24 -7.99 -44.02 17.47
CA ILE A 24 -7.65 -45.44 17.23
C ILE A 24 -6.69 -45.37 16.03
N GLY A 25 -5.42 -45.77 16.03
CA GLY A 25 -4.78 -46.92 16.67
C GLY A 25 -4.25 -47.81 15.54
N ALA A 26 -3.08 -47.50 14.99
CA ALA A 26 -2.40 -48.30 13.98
C ALA A 26 -1.61 -49.45 14.63
N LEU A 27 -1.64 -50.65 14.04
CA LEU A 27 -0.68 -51.72 14.29
C LEU A 27 -0.38 -52.50 12.99
N PRO A 28 0.85 -53.07 12.82
CA PRO A 28 1.40 -53.48 11.52
C PRO A 28 1.83 -54.97 11.46
N ILE A 29 2.57 -55.34 10.40
CA ILE A 29 3.50 -56.50 10.25
C ILE A 29 2.82 -57.80 9.72
N ARG A 30 3.29 -58.51 8.66
CA ARG A 30 4.61 -59.16 8.52
C ARG A 30 4.89 -59.68 7.10
N SER A 31 6.18 -59.68 6.74
CA SER A 31 6.87 -60.20 5.56
C SER A 31 7.45 -61.62 5.76
N ARG A 32 7.67 -62.37 4.67
CA ARG A 32 8.71 -63.43 4.49
C ARG A 32 8.85 -63.76 2.98
N LEU A 33 9.94 -63.38 2.30
CA LEU A 33 11.21 -64.12 2.01
C LEU A 33 11.01 -65.35 1.09
N GLU A 34 11.40 -65.29 -0.20
CA GLU A 34 12.71 -65.73 -0.80
C GLU A 34 12.94 -67.26 -0.68
N ALA A 35 13.47 -68.05 -1.63
CA ALA A 35 13.93 -67.96 -3.03
C ALA A 35 14.27 -69.39 -3.51
N HIS A 36 14.51 -69.54 -4.83
CA HIS A 36 15.29 -70.57 -5.56
C HIS A 36 14.73 -71.97 -5.94
N ASP A 37 14.57 -72.12 -7.27
CA ASP A 37 15.10 -73.14 -8.20
C ASP A 37 15.54 -74.52 -7.68
N ASN A 38 14.96 -75.57 -8.25
CA ASN A 38 15.71 -76.63 -8.93
C ASN A 38 14.82 -77.49 -9.84
N MET A 39 15.41 -77.89 -10.96
CA MET A 39 14.82 -78.60 -12.09
C MET A 39 15.12 -80.10 -11.96
N GLU A 40 14.10 -80.98 -12.00
CA GLU A 40 14.31 -82.38 -12.44
C GLU A 40 13.01 -83.07 -12.88
N PHE A 41 13.17 -83.99 -13.83
CA PHE A 41 12.17 -84.55 -14.73
C PHE A 41 11.59 -85.88 -14.20
N SER A 42 10.30 -86.08 -14.49
CA SER A 42 9.65 -87.36 -14.87
C SER A 42 9.00 -88.30 -13.85
N GLN A 43 7.80 -88.74 -14.28
CA GLN A 43 6.94 -89.87 -13.87
C GLN A 43 6.21 -89.66 -12.53
N THR A 44 4.88 -89.67 -12.42
CA THR A 44 3.92 -90.68 -12.93
C THR A 44 2.48 -90.12 -12.99
N SER A 45 1.69 -90.84 -13.77
CA SER A 45 0.26 -90.76 -14.09
C SER A 45 -0.76 -90.33 -13.03
N SER A 46 -1.80 -89.67 -13.56
CA SER A 46 -3.22 -89.73 -13.18
C SER A 46 -3.65 -89.07 -11.88
N SER A 47 -3.75 -87.72 -11.89
CA SER A 47 -4.77 -86.94 -11.14
C SER A 47 -4.65 -85.41 -11.36
N GLN A 48 -4.17 -84.93 -12.51
CA GLN A 48 -3.97 -83.49 -12.76
C GLN A 48 -4.99 -82.83 -13.70
N SER A 49 -5.93 -83.57 -14.31
CA SER A 49 -6.86 -82.99 -15.29
C SER A 49 -8.11 -82.31 -14.68
N GLU A 50 -8.41 -82.51 -13.39
CA GLU A 50 -9.55 -81.84 -12.74
C GLU A 50 -9.18 -80.57 -11.97
N LEU A 51 -7.91 -80.42 -11.55
CA LEU A 51 -7.44 -79.25 -10.78
C LEU A 51 -7.19 -78.01 -11.65
N GLN A 52 -6.67 -78.16 -12.87
CA GLN A 52 -6.43 -77.01 -13.78
C GLN A 52 -7.71 -76.38 -14.33
N SER A 53 -8.78 -77.16 -14.50
CA SER A 53 -10.09 -76.67 -14.95
C SER A 53 -10.72 -75.75 -13.90
N SER A 54 -10.64 -76.12 -12.62
CA SER A 54 -11.17 -75.34 -11.50
C SER A 54 -10.46 -74.00 -11.34
N ASP A 55 -9.12 -73.99 -11.41
CA ASP A 55 -8.32 -72.76 -11.25
C ASP A 55 -8.55 -71.76 -12.40
N VAL A 56 -8.68 -72.25 -13.65
CA VAL A 56 -8.99 -71.38 -14.81
C VAL A 56 -10.40 -70.80 -14.70
N TRP A 57 -11.37 -71.60 -14.25
CA TRP A 57 -12.74 -71.11 -14.02
C TRP A 57 -12.81 -70.10 -12.86
N GLN A 58 -12.00 -70.28 -11.81
CA GLN A 58 -11.89 -69.32 -10.71
C GLN A 58 -11.30 -67.99 -11.17
N LEU A 59 -10.19 -68.02 -11.91
CA LEU A 59 -9.57 -66.82 -12.50
C LEU A 59 -10.50 -66.12 -13.49
N PHE A 60 -11.27 -66.87 -14.29
CA PHE A 60 -12.27 -66.30 -15.19
C PHE A 60 -13.40 -65.61 -14.42
N THR A 61 -13.88 -66.22 -13.34
CA THR A 61 -14.93 -65.66 -12.48
C THR A 61 -14.45 -64.40 -11.77
N GLU A 62 -13.21 -64.41 -11.27
CA GLU A 62 -12.57 -63.26 -10.62
C GLU A 62 -12.31 -62.11 -11.60
N ALA A 63 -11.88 -62.42 -12.83
CA ALA A 63 -11.74 -61.43 -13.89
C ALA A 63 -13.08 -60.78 -14.25
N GLN A 64 -14.17 -61.57 -14.34
CA GLN A 64 -15.51 -61.03 -14.57
C GLN A 64 -15.98 -60.12 -13.43
N GLN A 65 -15.72 -60.48 -12.17
CA GLN A 65 -16.06 -59.65 -11.02
C GLN A 65 -15.25 -58.35 -10.99
N ASN A 66 -13.96 -58.40 -11.32
CA ASN A 66 -13.11 -57.21 -11.41
C ASN A 66 -13.54 -56.27 -12.53
N ILE A 67 -13.92 -56.80 -13.69
CA ILE A 67 -14.48 -55.99 -14.80
C ILE A 67 -15.78 -55.32 -14.37
N LEU A 68 -16.66 -56.04 -13.65
CA LEU A 68 -17.91 -55.50 -13.15
C LEU A 68 -17.66 -54.37 -12.13
N TYR A 69 -16.70 -54.57 -11.22
CA TYR A 69 -16.31 -53.59 -10.23
C TYR A 69 -15.74 -52.32 -10.86
N LEU A 70 -14.82 -52.47 -11.82
CA LEU A 70 -14.23 -51.34 -12.55
C LEU A 70 -15.27 -50.58 -13.38
N ASN A 71 -16.21 -51.28 -14.01
CA ASN A 71 -17.30 -50.63 -14.73
C ASN A 71 -18.24 -49.86 -13.79
N LYS A 72 -18.49 -50.38 -12.58
CA LYS A 72 -19.26 -49.66 -11.56
C LYS A 72 -18.53 -48.39 -11.10
N GLN A 73 -17.21 -48.44 -10.89
CA GLN A 73 -16.44 -47.25 -10.54
C GLN A 73 -16.38 -46.22 -11.67
N ARG A 74 -16.25 -46.67 -12.92
CA ARG A 74 -16.32 -45.78 -14.09
C ARG A 74 -17.65 -45.04 -14.18
N MET A 75 -18.76 -45.71 -13.89
CA MET A 75 -20.08 -45.08 -13.88
C MET A 75 -20.18 -43.96 -12.84
N VAL A 76 -19.70 -44.19 -11.62
CA VAL A 76 -19.68 -43.18 -10.55
C VAL A 76 -18.81 -41.98 -10.95
N ALA A 77 -17.61 -42.22 -11.51
CA ALA A 77 -16.72 -41.16 -11.96
C ALA A 77 -17.32 -40.31 -13.10
N VAL A 78 -18.06 -40.94 -14.02
CA VAL A 78 -18.77 -40.23 -15.10
C VAL A 78 -19.92 -39.38 -14.55
N GLU A 79 -20.61 -39.86 -13.51
CA GLU A 79 -21.69 -39.11 -12.87
C GLU A 79 -21.16 -37.89 -12.11
N GLU A 80 -20.04 -38.01 -11.40
CA GLU A 80 -19.35 -36.86 -10.77
C GLU A 80 -18.85 -35.85 -11.81
N LEU A 81 -18.31 -36.33 -12.94
CA LEU A 81 -17.89 -35.46 -14.05
C LEU A 81 -19.06 -34.66 -14.63
N ASN A 82 -20.21 -35.31 -14.82
CA ASN A 82 -21.41 -34.64 -15.33
C ASN A 82 -21.92 -33.59 -14.34
N LYS A 83 -21.90 -33.87 -13.04
CA LYS A 83 -22.27 -32.92 -12.00
C LYS A 83 -21.35 -31.69 -11.97
N ALA A 84 -20.03 -31.91 -12.06
CA ALA A 84 -19.07 -30.82 -12.15
C ALA A 84 -19.26 -29.97 -13.43
N LYS A 85 -19.67 -30.60 -14.53
CA LYS A 85 -19.95 -29.89 -15.79
C LYS A 85 -21.20 -29.01 -15.69
N GLU A 86 -22.24 -29.47 -15.00
CA GLU A 86 -23.44 -28.66 -14.70
C GLU A 86 -23.11 -27.47 -13.77
N GLU A 87 -22.25 -27.67 -12.77
CA GLU A 87 -21.75 -26.59 -11.90
C GLU A 87 -20.95 -25.54 -12.68
N ILE A 88 -20.07 -25.96 -13.59
CA ILE A 88 -19.34 -25.04 -14.47
C ILE A 88 -20.30 -24.25 -15.35
N GLN A 89 -21.33 -24.90 -15.90
CA GLN A 89 -22.28 -24.26 -16.80
C GLN A 89 -23.17 -23.25 -16.07
N THR A 90 -23.58 -23.55 -14.84
CA THR A 90 -24.30 -22.59 -13.98
C THR A 90 -23.42 -21.43 -13.52
N LEU A 91 -22.14 -21.67 -13.23
CA LEU A 91 -21.18 -20.60 -12.92
C LEU A 91 -20.94 -19.68 -14.12
N HIS A 92 -20.79 -20.24 -15.32
CA HIS A 92 -20.70 -19.46 -16.56
C HIS A 92 -21.91 -18.54 -16.76
N GLN A 93 -23.11 -19.07 -16.56
CA GLN A 93 -24.33 -18.27 -16.70
C GLN A 93 -24.46 -17.18 -15.62
N ARG A 94 -23.91 -17.42 -14.42
CA ARG A 94 -23.84 -16.42 -13.35
C ARG A 94 -22.81 -15.33 -13.66
N ILE A 95 -21.69 -15.69 -14.28
CA ILE A 95 -20.69 -14.73 -14.78
C ILE A 95 -21.31 -13.86 -15.89
N GLU A 96 -21.99 -14.47 -16.88
CA GLU A 96 -22.67 -13.73 -17.95
C GLU A 96 -23.73 -12.77 -17.40
N ASN A 97 -24.51 -13.19 -16.39
CA ASN A 97 -25.49 -12.31 -15.73
C ASN A 97 -24.83 -11.17 -14.94
N LEU A 98 -23.66 -11.41 -14.32
CA LEU A 98 -22.88 -10.38 -13.64
C LEU A 98 -22.19 -9.42 -14.61
N GLU A 99 -21.79 -9.90 -15.79
CA GLU A 99 -21.24 -9.09 -16.87
C GLU A 99 -22.33 -8.26 -17.56
N ALA A 100 -23.53 -8.82 -17.76
CA ALA A 100 -24.70 -8.09 -18.23
C ALA A 100 -25.15 -7.02 -17.20
N GLY A 101 -25.08 -7.32 -15.91
CA GLY A 101 -25.34 -6.35 -14.82
C GLY A 101 -24.27 -5.25 -14.70
N LYS A 102 -23.03 -5.49 -15.14
CA LYS A 102 -21.98 -4.45 -15.25
C LYS A 102 -22.27 -3.41 -16.32
N HIS A 103 -23.11 -3.70 -17.33
CA HIS A 103 -23.46 -2.74 -18.36
C HIS A 103 -24.46 -1.64 -17.90
N GLU A 104 -25.13 -1.81 -16.76
CA GLU A 104 -25.94 -0.75 -16.13
C GLU A 104 -25.16 0.18 -15.20
N TYR A 105 -23.86 -0.08 -14.98
CA TYR A 105 -22.92 0.83 -14.30
C TYR A 105 -21.87 1.38 -15.29
N THR A 106 -22.32 1.90 -16.44
CA THR A 106 -21.45 2.62 -17.38
C THR A 106 -21.35 4.09 -17.01
N GLY A 107 -20.64 4.32 -15.92
CA GLY A 107 -20.09 5.62 -15.54
C GLY A 107 -18.61 5.46 -15.24
N GLY A 108 -17.82 4.93 -16.19
CA GLY A 108 -16.36 4.92 -16.07
C GLY A 108 -15.89 6.36 -15.82
N ASP A 109 -15.29 6.60 -14.66
CA ASP A 109 -14.81 7.92 -14.28
C ASP A 109 -13.92 8.45 -15.41
N LYS A 110 -14.32 9.56 -16.06
CA LYS A 110 -13.58 10.18 -17.17
C LYS A 110 -12.10 10.41 -16.79
N SER A 111 -11.83 10.53 -15.49
CA SER A 111 -10.50 10.61 -14.89
C SER A 111 -9.65 9.36 -15.14
N SER A 112 -10.20 8.15 -15.01
CA SER A 112 -9.43 6.89 -15.16
C SER A 112 -8.90 6.71 -16.58
N ILE A 113 -9.73 7.02 -17.58
CA ILE A 113 -9.39 6.91 -19.01
C ILE A 113 -8.25 7.88 -19.38
N LEU A 114 -8.22 9.07 -18.79
CA LEU A 114 -7.13 10.04 -19.00
C LEU A 114 -5.78 9.45 -18.57
N TRP A 115 -5.74 8.74 -17.44
CA TRP A 115 -4.51 8.14 -16.94
C TRP A 115 -4.01 6.98 -17.77
N GLU A 116 -4.91 6.12 -18.25
CA GLU A 116 -4.52 5.04 -19.16
C GLU A 116 -3.88 5.59 -20.45
N VAL A 117 -4.38 6.71 -20.99
CA VAL A 117 -3.78 7.39 -22.14
C VAL A 117 -2.40 7.97 -21.78
N LEU A 118 -2.25 8.60 -20.61
CA LEU A 118 -0.96 9.14 -20.14
C LEU A 118 0.10 8.05 -19.96
N LEU A 119 -0.29 6.92 -19.36
CA LEU A 119 0.58 5.76 -19.17
C LEU A 119 0.99 5.15 -20.53
N ARG A 120 0.10 5.13 -21.52
CA ARG A 120 0.48 4.73 -22.89
C ARG A 120 1.46 5.69 -23.53
N ILE A 121 1.30 7.01 -23.34
CA ILE A 121 2.28 7.99 -23.83
C ILE A 121 3.65 7.70 -23.21
N ASP A 122 3.71 7.37 -21.92
CA ASP A 122 4.97 6.96 -21.27
C ASP A 122 5.55 5.70 -21.91
N SER A 123 4.74 4.66 -22.11
CA SER A 123 5.14 3.44 -22.79
C SER A 123 5.69 3.72 -24.20
N MET A 124 5.08 4.64 -24.94
CA MET A 124 5.55 5.07 -26.28
C MET A 124 6.92 5.74 -26.25
N VAL A 125 7.23 6.55 -25.23
CA VAL A 125 8.59 7.09 -25.06
C VAL A 125 9.58 5.96 -24.79
N LEU A 126 9.19 5.04 -23.92
CA LEU A 126 10.06 3.98 -23.42
C LEU A 126 10.35 2.90 -24.47
N THR A 127 9.45 2.75 -25.44
CA THR A 127 9.60 1.89 -26.63
C THR A 127 10.23 2.63 -27.82
N GLY A 128 10.50 3.94 -27.69
CA GLY A 128 11.15 4.76 -28.72
C GLY A 128 10.22 5.20 -29.86
N LEU A 129 8.90 5.09 -29.68
CA LEU A 129 7.91 5.51 -30.67
C LEU A 129 7.81 7.04 -30.79
N ILE A 130 8.05 7.76 -29.70
CA ILE A 130 8.05 9.22 -29.62
C ILE A 130 9.21 9.72 -28.74
N ASP A 131 9.67 10.95 -28.97
CA ASP A 131 10.65 11.58 -28.09
C ASP A 131 10.01 12.21 -26.84
N GLY A 132 10.85 12.57 -25.86
CA GLY A 132 10.38 13.15 -24.60
C GLY A 132 9.69 14.51 -24.74
N GLY A 133 10.06 15.29 -25.77
CA GLY A 133 9.44 16.58 -26.07
C GLY A 133 8.01 16.40 -26.57
N ASP A 134 7.84 15.57 -27.59
CA ASP A 134 6.55 15.15 -28.14
C ASP A 134 5.66 14.57 -27.04
N ALA A 135 6.19 13.69 -26.19
CA ALA A 135 5.45 13.10 -25.09
C ALA A 135 5.01 14.13 -24.04
N SER A 136 5.86 15.10 -23.71
CA SER A 136 5.50 16.18 -22.79
C SER A 136 4.31 17.00 -23.33
N ASP A 137 4.32 17.31 -24.62
CA ASP A 137 3.23 18.05 -25.26
C ASP A 137 1.93 17.23 -25.35
N LEU A 138 2.03 15.92 -25.59
CA LEU A 138 0.88 15.01 -25.60
C LEU A 138 0.29 14.80 -24.20
N ARG A 139 1.12 14.62 -23.16
CA ARG A 139 0.66 14.54 -21.77
C ARG A 139 -0.07 15.82 -21.37
N ARG A 140 0.50 16.98 -21.73
CA ARG A 140 -0.11 18.29 -21.46
C ARG A 140 -1.45 18.44 -22.16
N LEU A 141 -1.54 18.00 -23.42
CA LEU A 141 -2.79 18.04 -24.16
C LEU A 141 -3.90 17.23 -23.50
N VAL A 142 -3.62 15.97 -23.14
CA VAL A 142 -4.57 15.08 -22.47
C VAL A 142 -5.11 15.72 -21.19
N MET A 143 -4.26 16.49 -20.51
CA MET A 143 -4.59 17.16 -19.24
C MET A 143 -5.35 18.48 -19.40
N ASP A 144 -4.99 19.30 -20.39
CA ASP A 144 -5.70 20.55 -20.67
C ASP A 144 -7.09 20.30 -21.28
N SER A 145 -7.30 19.16 -21.94
CA SER A 145 -8.58 18.78 -22.57
C SER A 145 -9.66 18.30 -21.58
N LYS A 146 -9.88 19.01 -20.47
CA LYS A 146 -11.16 18.94 -19.73
C LYS A 146 -12.37 19.39 -20.59
N VAL A 147 -12.12 19.88 -21.81
CA VAL A 147 -13.10 20.32 -22.79
C VAL A 147 -13.24 19.28 -23.90
N SER A 148 -14.43 18.66 -23.98
CA SER A 148 -14.94 17.86 -25.10
C SER A 148 -13.94 16.92 -25.77
N PHE A 149 -13.52 15.86 -25.06
CA PHE A 149 -13.49 14.60 -25.79
C PHE A 149 -14.94 14.33 -26.24
N PRO A 150 -15.20 14.05 -27.54
CA PRO A 150 -16.51 13.57 -27.96
C PRO A 150 -16.91 12.41 -27.05
N ASP A 151 -18.21 12.22 -26.82
CA ASP A 151 -18.74 11.21 -25.87
C ASP A 151 -18.29 9.75 -26.15
N ASP A 152 -17.50 9.52 -27.19
CA ASP A 152 -16.82 8.28 -27.57
C ASP A 152 -15.32 8.27 -27.18
N VAL A 153 -14.98 8.21 -25.88
CA VAL A 153 -13.58 8.09 -25.40
C VAL A 153 -13.11 6.64 -25.30
N VAL A 154 -14.04 5.70 -25.10
CA VAL A 154 -13.76 4.26 -25.02
C VAL A 154 -13.02 3.68 -26.25
N PRO A 155 -13.21 4.16 -27.49
CA PRO A 155 -12.44 3.70 -28.66
C PRO A 155 -10.96 4.10 -28.65
N LEU A 156 -10.52 5.11 -27.90
CA LEU A 156 -9.12 5.56 -27.89
C LEU A 156 -8.18 4.55 -27.22
N LEU A 157 -8.66 3.87 -26.19
CA LEU A 157 -7.89 2.87 -25.45
C LEU A 157 -7.70 1.57 -26.25
N GLN A 158 -8.61 1.28 -27.17
CA GLN A 158 -8.54 0.10 -28.05
C GLN A 158 -7.67 0.32 -29.30
N LYS A 159 -7.36 1.58 -29.65
CA LYS A 159 -6.49 1.92 -30.78
C LYS A 159 -5.06 1.46 -30.51
N ARG A 160 -4.28 1.16 -31.55
CA ARG A 160 -2.83 0.90 -31.41
C ARG A 160 -2.06 2.19 -31.15
N ASP A 161 -0.83 2.10 -30.64
CA ASP A 161 -0.07 3.28 -30.19
C ASP A 161 0.12 4.35 -31.28
N ALA A 162 0.36 3.92 -32.53
CA ALA A 162 0.46 4.83 -33.68
C ALA A 162 -0.86 5.57 -34.00
N GLU A 163 -2.01 4.91 -33.79
CA GLU A 163 -3.35 5.48 -34.05
C GLU A 163 -3.77 6.42 -32.92
N LEU A 164 -3.46 6.07 -31.67
CA LEU A 164 -3.63 6.94 -30.50
C LEU A 164 -2.78 8.22 -30.67
N LEU A 165 -1.52 8.08 -31.07
CA LEU A 165 -0.61 9.19 -31.32
C LEU A 165 -1.13 10.15 -32.42
N ALA A 166 -1.67 9.61 -33.51
CA ALA A 166 -2.27 10.40 -34.59
C ALA A 166 -3.49 11.22 -34.09
N GLU A 167 -4.33 10.62 -33.25
CA GLU A 167 -5.51 11.26 -32.69
C GLU A 167 -5.15 12.36 -31.69
N LEU A 168 -4.16 12.11 -30.82
CA LEU A 168 -3.66 13.12 -29.88
C LEU A 168 -3.00 14.30 -30.61
N ARG A 169 -2.21 14.06 -31.65
CA ARG A 169 -1.63 15.14 -32.48
C ARG A 169 -2.71 15.99 -33.18
N ARG A 170 -3.87 15.41 -33.51
CA ARG A 170 -5.02 16.15 -34.06
C ARG A 170 -5.64 17.08 -33.02
N LEU A 171 -5.81 16.61 -31.78
CA LEU A 171 -6.38 17.37 -30.66
C LEU A 171 -5.45 18.49 -30.16
N SER A 172 -4.12 18.32 -30.28
CA SER A 172 -3.07 19.27 -29.87
C SER A 172 -3.27 20.68 -30.42
N ARG A 173 -3.89 20.80 -31.60
CA ARG A 173 -4.06 22.07 -32.33
C ARG A 173 -5.11 23.00 -31.73
N GLN A 174 -5.82 22.61 -30.67
CA GLN A 174 -7.02 23.32 -30.17
C GLN A 174 -6.97 23.76 -28.69
N SER A 175 -5.98 23.38 -27.90
CA SER A 175 -5.99 23.60 -26.44
C SER A 175 -5.12 24.77 -25.95
N LYS A 176 -5.61 25.52 -24.96
CA LYS A 176 -4.87 26.54 -24.19
C LYS A 176 -4.75 26.10 -22.72
N ARG A 177 -3.55 26.33 -22.16
CA ARG A 177 -3.04 25.93 -20.83
C ARG A 177 -3.97 26.26 -19.64
N SER A 178 -4.11 25.34 -18.67
CA SER A 178 -4.63 25.72 -17.33
C SER A 178 -4.14 24.95 -16.08
N GLY A 179 -3.38 23.85 -16.18
CA GLY A 179 -2.97 23.03 -15.01
C GLY A 179 -1.46 22.82 -14.83
N PHE A 180 -1.00 22.53 -13.60
CA PHE A 180 0.39 22.11 -13.31
C PHE A 180 0.56 20.59 -13.41
N HIS A 181 1.77 20.14 -13.74
CA HIS A 181 2.23 18.75 -13.61
C HIS A 181 3.01 18.55 -12.31
N VAL A 182 2.44 17.75 -11.41
CA VAL A 182 2.98 17.43 -10.09
C VAL A 182 3.28 15.94 -10.03
N VAL A 183 4.51 15.58 -9.68
CA VAL A 183 4.90 14.19 -9.41
C VAL A 183 5.24 14.09 -7.93
N HIS A 184 4.47 13.31 -7.18
CA HIS A 184 4.84 12.93 -5.83
C HIS A 184 5.84 11.78 -5.88
N VAL A 185 6.93 11.89 -5.10
CA VAL A 185 7.82 10.78 -4.81
C VAL A 185 7.71 10.50 -3.33
N CYS A 186 7.15 9.36 -2.97
CA CYS A 186 6.83 9.03 -1.58
C CYS A 186 7.04 7.54 -1.31
N THR A 187 6.95 7.17 -0.03
CA THR A 187 7.04 5.79 0.45
C THR A 187 5.68 5.14 0.65
N GLU A 188 4.60 5.93 0.72
CA GLU A 188 3.26 5.44 1.01
C GLU A 188 2.20 6.12 0.13
N MET A 189 1.16 5.36 -0.21
CA MET A 189 -0.06 5.84 -0.85
C MET A 189 -1.21 4.86 -0.56
N GLU A 190 -2.28 5.39 0.01
CA GLU A 190 -3.51 4.63 0.25
C GLU A 190 -4.29 4.41 -1.07
N PRO A 191 -4.81 3.21 -1.32
CA PRO A 191 -4.90 2.05 -0.44
C PRO A 191 -3.80 1.02 -0.69
N VAL A 192 -2.83 1.29 -1.58
CA VAL A 192 -1.83 0.31 -2.01
C VAL A 192 -0.85 -0.04 -0.89
N VAL A 193 -0.41 0.97 -0.14
CA VAL A 193 0.47 0.81 1.01
C VAL A 193 0.35 2.01 1.95
N SER A 194 0.06 1.74 3.22
CA SER A 194 -0.02 2.77 4.25
C SER A 194 0.41 2.20 5.60
N VAL A 195 1.46 2.80 6.17
CA VAL A 195 1.93 2.52 7.54
C VAL A 195 1.65 3.70 8.46
N GLY A 196 1.74 4.93 7.98
CA GLY A 196 1.43 6.12 8.76
C GLY A 196 0.30 6.95 8.15
N SER A 197 0.32 8.23 8.49
CA SER A 197 -0.58 9.24 7.91
C SER A 197 -0.12 9.72 6.53
N LEU A 198 1.07 9.31 6.06
CA LEU A 198 1.61 9.72 4.77
C LEU A 198 0.75 9.18 3.62
N GLY A 199 0.38 7.89 3.66
CA GLY A 199 -0.39 7.27 2.58
C GLY A 199 -1.74 7.95 2.35
N SER A 200 -2.47 8.26 3.41
CA SER A 200 -3.75 8.98 3.33
C SER A 200 -3.56 10.44 2.89
N TYR A 201 -2.51 11.11 3.37
CA TYR A 201 -2.16 12.46 2.95
C TYR A 201 -1.86 12.54 1.44
N VAL A 202 -0.98 11.68 0.92
CA VAL A 202 -0.59 11.65 -0.51
C VAL A 202 -1.81 11.42 -1.38
N THR A 203 -2.67 10.48 -0.99
CA THR A 203 -3.91 10.18 -1.73
C THR A 203 -4.85 11.38 -1.72
N GLY A 204 -5.10 11.97 -0.54
CA GLY A 204 -5.99 13.11 -0.39
C GLY A 204 -5.52 14.35 -1.15
N ILE A 205 -4.24 14.71 -1.04
CA ILE A 205 -3.68 15.87 -1.74
C ILE A 205 -3.67 15.65 -3.26
N SER A 206 -3.36 14.43 -3.71
CA SER A 206 -3.35 14.10 -5.14
C SER A 206 -4.74 14.24 -5.75
N ARG A 207 -5.77 13.68 -5.12
CA ARG A 207 -7.16 13.84 -5.55
C ARG A 207 -7.61 15.30 -5.53
N ALA A 208 -7.24 16.06 -4.50
CA ALA A 208 -7.58 17.48 -4.40
C ALA A 208 -6.94 18.31 -5.53
N LEU A 209 -5.68 18.04 -5.88
CA LEU A 209 -4.97 18.70 -6.98
C LEU A 209 -5.56 18.33 -8.34
N GLN A 210 -5.94 17.07 -8.58
CA GLN A 210 -6.60 16.64 -9.81
C GLN A 210 -7.97 17.28 -10.01
N ARG A 211 -8.78 17.39 -8.94
CA ARG A 211 -10.07 18.11 -8.99
C ARG A 211 -9.88 19.56 -9.47
N LYS A 212 -8.76 20.18 -9.09
CA LYS A 212 -8.37 21.53 -9.57
C LYS A 212 -7.79 21.58 -11.00
N GLY A 213 -7.68 20.44 -11.70
CA GLY A 213 -7.21 20.35 -13.08
C GLY A 213 -5.71 20.15 -13.25
N ASN A 214 -5.00 19.76 -12.19
CA ASN A 214 -3.57 19.46 -12.28
C ASN A 214 -3.34 17.99 -12.67
N LEU A 215 -2.24 17.73 -13.37
CA LEU A 215 -1.72 16.40 -13.66
C LEU A 215 -0.95 15.94 -12.43
N VAL A 216 -1.44 14.90 -11.74
CA VAL A 216 -0.79 14.36 -10.55
C VAL A 216 -0.43 12.90 -10.70
N GLU A 217 0.84 12.59 -10.53
CA GLU A 217 1.37 11.23 -10.55
C GLU A 217 2.07 10.90 -9.24
N VAL A 218 2.19 9.62 -8.92
CA VAL A 218 2.86 9.14 -7.72
C VAL A 218 3.87 8.05 -8.09
N ILE A 219 5.11 8.22 -7.64
CA ILE A 219 6.17 7.21 -7.74
C ILE A 219 6.37 6.60 -6.36
N LEU A 220 6.34 5.26 -6.31
CA LEU A 220 6.49 4.44 -5.10
C LEU A 220 7.54 3.34 -5.30
N PRO A 221 8.19 2.86 -4.23
CA PRO A 221 8.91 1.60 -4.28
C PRO A 221 7.96 0.43 -4.49
N LYS A 222 8.37 -0.60 -5.25
CA LYS A 222 7.60 -1.85 -5.36
C LYS A 222 7.84 -2.73 -4.14
N TYR A 223 7.16 -2.45 -3.04
CA TYR A 223 7.22 -3.29 -1.84
C TYR A 223 6.61 -4.68 -2.06
N LYS A 224 7.04 -5.66 -1.26
CA LYS A 224 6.38 -6.98 -1.20
C LYS A 224 4.94 -6.87 -0.68
N SER A 225 4.69 -5.92 0.23
CA SER A 225 3.42 -5.72 0.93
C SER A 225 2.42 -4.82 0.18
N LEU A 226 2.71 -4.42 -1.07
CA LEU A 226 1.75 -3.65 -1.85
C LEU A 226 0.47 -4.45 -2.10
N ASP A 227 -0.69 -3.85 -1.82
CA ASP A 227 -1.96 -4.36 -2.31
C ASP A 227 -2.16 -3.98 -3.78
N LEU A 228 -1.61 -4.82 -4.66
CA LEU A 228 -1.70 -4.65 -6.11
C LEU A 228 -3.11 -4.86 -6.66
N THR A 229 -4.05 -5.43 -5.88
CA THR A 229 -5.44 -5.61 -6.33
C THR A 229 -6.18 -4.28 -6.48
N MET A 230 -5.72 -3.26 -5.76
CA MET A 230 -6.24 -1.90 -5.81
C MET A 230 -5.70 -1.08 -6.98
N VAL A 231 -4.73 -1.62 -7.74
CA VAL A 231 -4.11 -0.94 -8.88
C VAL A 231 -4.78 -1.38 -10.17
N GLN A 232 -5.48 -0.46 -10.82
CA GLN A 232 -6.11 -0.71 -12.12
C GLN A 232 -5.07 -0.64 -13.23
N GLY A 233 -5.17 -1.56 -14.20
CA GLY A 233 -4.29 -1.56 -15.37
C GLY A 233 -2.81 -1.76 -15.05
N LEU A 234 -2.48 -2.48 -13.97
CA LEU A 234 -1.10 -2.75 -13.58
C LEU A 234 -0.34 -3.48 -14.70
N GLN A 235 0.73 -2.87 -15.20
CA GLN A 235 1.53 -3.41 -16.30
C GLN A 235 3.03 -3.15 -16.08
N GLU A 236 3.86 -4.14 -16.38
CA GLU A 236 5.32 -4.00 -16.44
C GLU A 236 5.70 -3.37 -17.80
N ILE A 237 6.46 -2.27 -17.76
CA ILE A 237 6.99 -1.66 -18.97
C ILE A 237 8.22 -2.43 -19.42
N GLN A 238 8.13 -3.04 -20.61
CA GLN A 238 9.19 -3.84 -21.23
C GLN A 238 10.30 -2.95 -21.82
N SER A 239 11.08 -2.29 -20.96
CA SER A 239 12.23 -1.48 -21.35
C SER A 239 13.33 -1.56 -20.29
N GLU A 240 14.57 -1.33 -20.69
CA GLU A 240 15.72 -1.39 -19.79
C GLU A 240 15.90 -0.06 -19.04
N PHE A 241 15.78 -0.11 -17.72
CA PHE A 241 15.98 1.03 -16.84
C PHE A 241 17.18 0.82 -15.94
N TYR A 242 18.12 1.75 -15.96
CA TYR A 242 19.31 1.69 -15.13
C TYR A 242 19.40 2.91 -14.25
N SER A 243 19.71 2.68 -12.98
CA SER A 243 19.94 3.74 -11.99
C SER A 243 21.32 3.60 -11.39
N TYR A 244 22.00 4.71 -11.18
CA TYR A 244 23.31 4.70 -10.54
C TYR A 244 23.16 4.35 -9.05
N PHE A 245 23.93 3.37 -8.57
CA PHE A 245 24.10 3.14 -7.15
C PHE A 245 25.45 2.50 -6.87
N ASN A 246 26.12 2.94 -5.80
CA ASN A 246 27.38 2.36 -5.31
C ASN A 246 28.46 2.15 -6.40
N GLY A 247 28.63 3.13 -7.29
CA GLY A 247 29.65 3.10 -8.34
C GLY A 247 29.26 2.39 -9.63
N GLN A 248 28.04 1.85 -9.74
CA GLN A 248 27.61 1.08 -10.91
C GLN A 248 26.17 1.43 -11.33
N LEU A 249 25.80 1.04 -12.55
CA LEU A 249 24.43 1.12 -13.05
C LEU A 249 23.70 -0.19 -12.77
N HIS A 250 22.53 -0.10 -12.14
CA HIS A 250 21.73 -1.26 -11.75
C HIS A 250 20.37 -1.24 -12.45
N GLY A 251 19.97 -2.40 -12.97
CA GLY A 251 18.69 -2.57 -13.67
C GLY A 251 17.48 -2.46 -12.74
N ASN A 252 16.38 -1.93 -13.27
CA ASN A 252 15.09 -1.79 -12.61
C ASN A 252 13.96 -2.27 -13.53
N LYS A 253 12.94 -2.87 -12.94
CA LYS A 253 11.62 -3.04 -13.57
C LYS A 253 10.73 -1.89 -13.16
N ILE A 254 9.95 -1.41 -14.12
CA ILE A 254 9.01 -0.31 -13.93
C ILE A 254 7.62 -0.86 -14.13
N TRP A 255 6.76 -0.63 -13.15
CA TRP A 255 5.36 -1.01 -13.21
C TRP A 255 4.51 0.24 -13.18
N THR A 256 3.47 0.29 -14.00
CA THR A 256 2.54 1.42 -14.03
C THR A 256 1.11 0.95 -13.85
N GLY A 257 0.28 1.80 -13.27
CA GLY A 257 -1.14 1.58 -13.15
C GLY A 257 -1.86 2.82 -12.65
N VAL A 258 -3.11 2.66 -12.24
CA VAL A 258 -3.98 3.75 -11.81
C VAL A 258 -4.64 3.42 -10.48
N VAL A 259 -4.60 4.36 -9.53
CA VAL A 259 -5.23 4.25 -8.20
C VAL A 259 -6.07 5.49 -7.95
N TYR A 260 -7.38 5.34 -7.73
CA TYR A 260 -8.32 6.46 -7.60
C TYR A 260 -8.22 7.51 -8.71
N GLY A 261 -7.94 7.06 -9.93
CA GLY A 261 -7.68 7.95 -11.05
C GLY A 261 -6.41 8.78 -10.84
N ILE A 262 -5.35 8.22 -10.24
CA ILE A 262 -4.00 8.83 -10.15
C ILE A 262 -3.03 7.85 -10.80
N GLY A 263 -2.20 8.34 -11.73
CA GLY A 263 -1.14 7.53 -12.33
C GLY A 263 -0.09 7.15 -11.29
N VAL A 264 0.10 5.86 -11.07
CA VAL A 264 1.10 5.31 -10.13
C VAL A 264 2.20 4.60 -10.89
N THR A 265 3.45 4.81 -10.46
CA THR A 265 4.63 4.10 -10.96
C THR A 265 5.34 3.41 -9.81
N PHE A 266 5.59 2.11 -9.94
CA PHE A 266 6.36 1.34 -8.96
C PHE A 266 7.75 0.99 -9.52
N LEU A 267 8.77 1.29 -8.72
CA LEU A 267 10.17 0.98 -9.05
C LEU A 267 10.60 -0.30 -8.34
N GLU A 268 11.02 -1.30 -9.11
CA GLU A 268 11.49 -2.58 -8.61
C GLU A 268 12.96 -2.80 -9.00
N PRO A 269 13.90 -2.72 -8.05
CA PRO A 269 15.31 -3.00 -8.33
C PRO A 269 15.51 -4.47 -8.69
N LEU A 270 16.25 -4.77 -9.76
CA LEU A 270 16.58 -6.15 -10.13
C LEU A 270 17.70 -6.72 -9.25
N TYR A 271 18.82 -5.99 -9.17
CA TYR A 271 19.99 -6.41 -8.39
C TYR A 271 19.77 -6.25 -6.88
N TYR A 272 19.15 -5.14 -6.49
CA TYR A 272 18.86 -4.80 -5.10
C TYR A 272 17.41 -5.14 -4.70
N SER A 273 16.85 -6.22 -5.27
CA SER A 273 15.45 -6.60 -5.03
C SER A 273 15.11 -6.77 -3.55
N SER A 274 16.09 -7.19 -2.74
CA SER A 274 15.95 -7.32 -1.29
C SER A 274 15.72 -6.01 -0.54
N LEU A 275 15.96 -4.83 -1.15
CA LEU A 275 15.67 -3.54 -0.51
C LEU A 275 14.16 -3.35 -0.27
N PHE A 276 13.30 -3.79 -1.20
CA PHE A 276 11.85 -3.58 -1.10
C PHE A 276 11.04 -4.89 -1.04
N ASN A 277 11.67 -6.03 -1.34
CA ASN A 277 11.05 -7.35 -1.18
C ASN A 277 11.11 -7.83 0.29
N ARG A 278 10.51 -7.05 1.21
CA ARG A 278 10.44 -7.35 2.65
C ARG A 278 9.03 -7.09 3.20
N GLU A 279 8.74 -7.64 4.37
CA GLU A 279 7.41 -7.58 4.98
C GLU A 279 7.01 -6.17 5.43
N MET A 280 7.93 -5.44 6.07
CA MET A 280 7.66 -4.10 6.58
C MET A 280 8.11 -3.03 5.58
N VAL A 281 7.49 -1.84 5.67
CA VAL A 281 7.95 -0.66 4.92
C VAL A 281 9.15 -0.02 5.62
N TYR A 282 9.10 0.11 6.95
CA TYR A 282 10.11 0.77 7.79
C TYR A 282 10.70 -0.17 8.87
N GLY A 283 11.70 0.32 9.59
CA GLY A 283 12.30 -0.33 10.77
C GLY A 283 13.52 -1.19 10.46
N TYR A 284 14.15 -1.01 9.30
CA TYR A 284 15.36 -1.73 8.91
C TYR A 284 16.63 -0.92 9.18
N SER A 285 17.77 -1.58 9.38
CA SER A 285 19.04 -0.89 9.61
C SER A 285 19.62 -0.22 8.35
N ASP A 286 19.12 -0.56 7.17
CA ASP A 286 19.57 -0.07 5.86
C ASP A 286 18.56 0.89 5.20
N GLU A 287 17.71 1.56 6.00
CA GLU A 287 16.69 2.46 5.45
C GLU A 287 17.27 3.61 4.64
N PHE A 288 18.42 4.16 5.06
CA PHE A 288 19.10 5.19 4.29
C PHE A 288 19.44 4.69 2.87
N GLU A 289 20.05 3.51 2.75
CA GLU A 289 20.43 2.92 1.47
C GLU A 289 19.20 2.61 0.61
N ARG A 290 18.14 2.06 1.21
CA ARG A 290 16.86 1.77 0.54
C ARG A 290 16.27 3.02 -0.09
N PHE A 291 16.01 4.04 0.72
CA PHE A 291 15.33 5.23 0.23
C PHE A 291 16.22 6.14 -0.62
N THR A 292 17.54 6.08 -0.43
CA THR A 292 18.51 6.72 -1.33
C THR A 292 18.53 6.07 -2.70
N TYR A 293 18.52 4.74 -2.79
CA TYR A 293 18.38 4.02 -4.06
C TYR A 293 17.10 4.44 -4.78
N PHE A 294 15.97 4.39 -4.07
CA PHE A 294 14.66 4.74 -4.61
C PHE A 294 14.58 6.19 -5.09
N SER A 295 15.07 7.13 -4.29
CA SER A 295 15.13 8.56 -4.63
C SER A 295 15.93 8.79 -5.92
N ARG A 296 17.08 8.14 -6.04
CA ARG A 296 17.93 8.21 -7.22
C ARG A 296 17.24 7.60 -8.45
N ALA A 297 16.69 6.39 -8.29
CA ALA A 297 15.98 5.70 -9.36
C ALA A 297 14.73 6.44 -9.85
N SER A 298 14.05 7.17 -8.97
CA SER A 298 12.89 8.01 -9.33
C SER A 298 13.28 9.15 -10.26
N LEU A 299 14.42 9.81 -10.01
CA LEU A 299 14.93 10.86 -10.88
C LEU A 299 15.47 10.31 -12.21
N ASP A 300 16.21 9.19 -12.16
CA ASP A 300 16.68 8.50 -13.37
C ASP A 300 15.48 8.06 -14.26
N TYR A 301 14.39 7.57 -13.65
CA TYR A 301 13.13 7.27 -14.35
C TYR A 301 12.52 8.52 -15.00
N LEU A 302 12.36 9.62 -14.26
CA LEU A 302 11.76 10.85 -14.79
C LEU A 302 12.51 11.38 -16.02
N VAL A 303 13.84 11.41 -15.96
CA VAL A 303 14.68 11.82 -17.09
C VAL A 303 14.57 10.85 -18.25
N LYS A 304 14.65 9.55 -17.98
CA LYS A 304 14.59 8.50 -19.04
C LYS A 304 13.29 8.55 -19.82
N VAL A 305 12.17 8.83 -19.15
CA VAL A 305 10.81 8.89 -19.74
C VAL A 305 10.51 10.27 -20.35
N GLY A 306 11.44 11.24 -20.22
CA GLY A 306 11.23 12.61 -20.67
C GLY A 306 10.06 13.29 -19.97
N LYS A 307 9.86 13.01 -18.67
CA LYS A 307 8.86 13.69 -17.84
C LYS A 307 9.48 14.97 -17.28
N HIS A 308 8.84 16.10 -17.56
CA HIS A 308 9.27 17.41 -17.10
C HIS A 308 8.20 18.02 -16.19
N PRO A 309 8.02 17.48 -14.96
CA PRO A 309 7.01 18.00 -14.05
C PRO A 309 7.33 19.44 -13.67
N ASP A 310 6.28 20.25 -13.48
CA ASP A 310 6.44 21.59 -12.90
C ASP A 310 6.91 21.48 -11.44
N VAL A 311 6.41 20.47 -10.72
CA VAL A 311 6.73 20.22 -9.31
C VAL A 311 7.07 18.75 -9.07
N ILE A 312 8.24 18.50 -8.48
CA ILE A 312 8.53 17.23 -7.79
C ILE A 312 8.22 17.45 -6.31
N HIS A 313 7.21 16.76 -5.82
CA HIS A 313 6.76 16.86 -4.44
C HIS A 313 7.27 15.67 -3.63
N ILE A 314 8.27 15.93 -2.81
CA ILE A 314 8.95 14.96 -1.94
C ILE A 314 8.39 15.03 -0.52
N HIS A 315 8.47 13.93 0.21
CA HIS A 315 7.87 13.78 1.54
C HIS A 315 8.86 13.19 2.54
N ASN A 316 8.87 13.78 3.74
CA ASN A 316 9.66 13.39 4.90
C ASN A 316 11.17 13.23 4.56
N TRP A 317 11.93 12.55 5.42
CA TRP A 317 13.38 12.41 5.24
C TRP A 317 13.72 11.37 4.17
N GLU A 318 12.85 10.37 3.97
CA GLU A 318 13.05 9.22 3.11
C GLU A 318 13.30 9.66 1.66
N THR A 319 12.61 10.71 1.21
CA THR A 319 12.77 11.24 -0.15
C THR A 319 13.47 12.60 -0.19
N ALA A 320 13.92 13.12 0.97
CA ALA A 320 14.58 14.42 1.08
C ALA A 320 15.90 14.52 0.28
N ILE A 321 16.59 13.38 0.09
CA ILE A 321 17.85 13.34 -0.68
C ILE A 321 17.66 13.65 -2.18
N ILE A 322 16.43 13.62 -2.69
CA ILE A 322 16.09 14.12 -4.03
C ILE A 322 16.48 15.58 -4.19
N GLY A 323 16.41 16.38 -3.12
CA GLY A 323 16.83 17.78 -3.12
C GLY A 323 18.25 17.96 -3.68
N PRO A 324 19.30 17.53 -2.96
CA PRO A 324 20.68 17.66 -3.45
C PRO A 324 20.91 16.91 -4.76
N LEU A 325 20.35 15.72 -4.96
CA LEU A 325 20.46 14.97 -6.22
C LEU A 325 19.99 15.80 -7.42
N PHE A 326 18.82 16.43 -7.30
CA PHE A 326 18.24 17.23 -8.35
C PHE A 326 19.15 18.38 -8.78
N TRP A 327 19.64 19.17 -7.83
CA TRP A 327 20.45 20.35 -8.14
C TRP A 327 21.85 20.01 -8.62
N ASP A 328 22.48 18.96 -8.09
CA ASP A 328 23.86 18.60 -8.44
C ASP A 328 23.95 17.78 -9.73
N ILE A 329 22.92 16.99 -10.06
CA ILE A 329 22.99 15.98 -11.13
C ILE A 329 21.91 16.17 -12.19
N PHE A 330 20.65 16.36 -11.82
CA PHE A 330 19.52 16.19 -12.74
C PHE A 330 18.95 17.47 -13.36
N ILE A 331 19.21 18.65 -12.78
CA ILE A 331 18.64 19.92 -13.25
C ILE A 331 18.91 20.19 -14.74
N ASN A 332 20.10 19.84 -15.22
CA ASN A 332 20.50 20.06 -16.61
C ASN A 332 20.09 18.93 -17.56
N GLN A 333 19.37 17.93 -17.07
CA GLN A 333 18.88 16.77 -17.84
C GLN A 333 17.41 16.94 -18.23
N GLY A 334 17.02 18.19 -18.54
CA GLY A 334 15.65 18.54 -18.94
C GLY A 334 14.73 18.99 -17.80
N LEU A 335 15.20 19.01 -16.55
CA LEU A 335 14.40 19.41 -15.38
C LEU A 335 14.63 20.88 -14.94
N SER A 336 15.14 21.75 -15.80
CA SER A 336 15.54 23.12 -15.44
C SER A 336 14.37 24.01 -14.98
N ALA A 337 13.16 23.75 -15.49
CA ALA A 337 11.93 24.44 -15.10
C ALA A 337 11.28 23.84 -13.83
N THR A 338 11.60 22.60 -13.50
CA THR A 338 11.02 21.86 -12.37
C THR A 338 11.40 22.51 -11.03
N ARG A 339 10.48 22.47 -10.07
CA ARG A 339 10.69 22.95 -8.70
C ARG A 339 10.44 21.83 -7.69
N ILE A 340 11.15 21.88 -6.57
CA ILE A 340 11.02 20.90 -5.49
C ILE A 340 10.16 21.48 -4.38
N LEU A 341 9.16 20.71 -3.98
CA LEU A 341 8.34 20.96 -2.80
C LEU A 341 8.57 19.82 -1.81
N LEU A 342 8.97 20.13 -0.58
CA LEU A 342 9.06 19.14 0.49
C LEU A 342 7.86 19.29 1.43
N THR A 343 7.17 18.20 1.76
CA THR A 343 6.27 18.13 2.91
C THR A 343 6.90 17.29 4.03
N CYS A 344 6.87 17.79 5.25
CA CYS A 344 7.30 17.09 6.46
C CYS A 344 6.10 16.88 7.39
N GLN A 345 5.89 15.64 7.84
CA GLN A 345 4.87 15.30 8.84
C GLN A 345 5.40 15.45 10.27
N ASP A 346 6.71 15.22 10.45
CA ASP A 346 7.42 15.43 11.70
C ASP A 346 8.83 15.97 11.43
N PHE A 347 9.49 16.44 12.50
CA PHE A 347 10.92 16.78 12.51
C PHE A 347 11.71 15.87 13.46
N ALA A 348 11.11 14.80 13.98
CA ALA A 348 11.80 13.85 14.84
C ALA A 348 12.66 12.89 13.99
N SER A 349 12.11 12.46 12.86
CA SER A 349 12.73 11.54 11.91
C SER A 349 13.55 12.32 10.87
N GLN A 350 14.84 12.53 11.16
CA GLN A 350 15.72 13.36 10.32
C GLN A 350 16.71 12.58 9.46
N CYS A 351 16.99 11.33 9.85
CA CYS A 351 18.06 10.47 9.33
C CYS A 351 19.44 11.14 9.37
N LEU A 352 20.25 10.72 10.35
CA LEU A 352 21.64 11.15 10.48
C LEU A 352 22.57 10.04 10.01
N GLU A 353 23.45 10.35 9.07
CA GLU A 353 24.29 9.35 8.42
C GLU A 353 25.74 9.80 8.21
N GLN A 354 26.61 8.83 7.95
CA GLN A 354 28.00 9.12 7.60
C GLN A 354 28.07 9.79 6.22
N PRO A 355 28.82 10.90 6.06
CA PRO A 355 28.91 11.63 4.80
C PRO A 355 29.27 10.76 3.59
N GLU A 356 30.13 9.76 3.78
CA GLU A 356 30.62 8.87 2.73
C GLU A 356 29.48 8.10 2.06
N LYS A 357 28.39 7.82 2.78
CA LYS A 357 27.22 7.14 2.22
C LYS A 357 26.52 7.95 1.12
N LEU A 358 26.71 9.28 1.06
CA LEU A 358 26.19 10.10 -0.04
C LEU A 358 26.73 9.66 -1.41
N ALA A 359 27.96 9.14 -1.46
CA ALA A 359 28.57 8.64 -2.68
C ALA A 359 27.80 7.45 -3.30
N LEU A 360 27.00 6.73 -2.50
CA LEU A 360 26.15 5.65 -2.99
C LEU A 360 25.21 6.12 -4.11
N CYS A 361 24.66 7.32 -4.03
CA CYS A 361 23.79 7.87 -5.09
C CYS A 361 24.50 8.81 -6.07
N GLY A 362 25.83 8.92 -5.96
CA GLY A 362 26.66 9.72 -6.86
C GLY A 362 26.85 11.17 -6.42
N LEU A 363 26.46 11.50 -5.19
CA LEU A 363 26.72 12.80 -4.58
C LEU A 363 28.16 12.87 -4.03
N ASP A 364 28.74 14.06 -4.00
CA ASP A 364 30.08 14.30 -3.45
C ASP A 364 30.00 14.65 -1.94
N PRO A 365 30.48 13.76 -1.05
CA PRO A 365 30.43 13.99 0.40
C PRO A 365 31.14 15.27 0.83
N SER A 366 32.28 15.60 0.20
CA SER A 366 33.12 16.73 0.59
C SER A 366 32.44 18.08 0.31
N ARG A 367 31.61 18.13 -0.74
CA ARG A 367 30.84 19.33 -1.11
C ARG A 367 29.60 19.49 -0.25
N LEU A 368 28.99 18.40 0.20
CA LEU A 368 27.70 18.42 0.88
C LEU A 368 27.78 18.37 2.40
N ASN A 369 28.85 17.83 2.99
CA ASN A 369 29.06 17.85 4.44
C ASN A 369 29.58 19.22 4.90
N ARG A 370 28.71 20.22 4.83
CA ARG A 370 28.98 21.61 5.24
C ARG A 370 27.83 22.19 6.05
N PRO A 371 28.08 23.17 6.95
CA PRO A 371 27.03 23.77 7.78
C PRO A 371 25.88 24.38 6.98
N ASP A 372 26.18 25.00 5.83
CA ASP A 372 25.21 25.59 4.90
C ASP A 372 24.50 24.56 4.00
N ARG A 373 24.85 23.28 4.14
CA ARG A 373 24.37 22.13 3.37
C ARG A 373 23.88 21.04 4.32
N LEU A 374 24.29 19.78 4.13
CA LEU A 374 23.70 18.64 4.85
C LEU A 374 24.30 18.43 6.24
N GLN A 375 25.39 19.08 6.65
CA GLN A 375 26.03 18.79 7.94
C GLN A 375 25.06 19.00 9.11
N ASP A 376 24.99 18.05 10.04
CA ASP A 376 24.13 18.19 11.21
C ASP A 376 24.64 19.28 12.18
N HIS A 377 23.72 20.00 12.84
CA HIS A 377 24.07 21.08 13.77
C HIS A 377 24.64 20.56 15.09
N SER A 378 24.17 19.41 15.57
CA SER A 378 24.60 18.82 16.84
C SER A 378 25.75 17.83 16.66
N LYS A 379 25.73 17.07 15.56
CA LYS A 379 26.72 16.04 15.22
C LYS A 379 27.41 16.41 13.91
N ALA A 380 28.31 17.40 13.94
CA ALA A 380 28.97 17.94 12.75
C ALA A 380 29.78 16.93 11.90
N HIS A 381 30.05 15.73 12.41
CA HIS A 381 30.66 14.64 11.65
C HIS A 381 29.65 13.86 10.79
N LEU A 382 28.35 14.07 10.99
CA LEU A 382 27.26 13.42 10.26
C LEU A 382 26.56 14.39 9.32
N VAL A 383 25.89 13.82 8.33
CA VAL A 383 24.94 14.51 7.47
C VAL A 383 23.52 14.25 7.93
N ASN A 384 22.66 15.25 7.81
CA ASN A 384 21.25 15.24 8.14
C ASN A 384 20.45 15.34 6.84
N ILE A 385 19.77 14.26 6.48
CA ILE A 385 19.13 14.13 5.17
C ILE A 385 17.90 15.03 5.06
N LEU A 386 17.10 15.12 6.14
CA LEU A 386 15.97 16.03 6.18
C LEU A 386 16.40 17.50 6.10
N LYS A 387 17.48 17.89 6.78
CA LYS A 387 18.09 19.22 6.64
C LYS A 387 18.44 19.51 5.18
N GLY A 388 19.02 18.53 4.48
CA GLY A 388 19.27 18.59 3.05
C GLY A 388 18.00 18.90 2.25
N GLY A 389 16.93 18.13 2.48
CA GLY A 389 15.63 18.38 1.86
C GLY A 389 15.11 19.80 2.11
N ILE A 390 15.21 20.29 3.35
CA ILE A 390 14.80 21.65 3.70
C ILE A 390 15.61 22.68 2.93
N ILE A 391 16.93 22.54 2.85
CA ILE A 391 17.82 23.51 2.18
C ILE A 391 17.62 23.52 0.67
N TYR A 392 17.48 22.36 0.05
CA TYR A 392 17.41 22.22 -1.40
C TYR A 392 15.99 22.33 -1.99
N SER A 393 14.94 22.31 -1.18
CA SER A 393 13.57 22.51 -1.67
C SER A 393 13.26 24.00 -1.91
N ASN A 394 12.46 24.29 -2.95
CA ASN A 394 11.99 25.65 -3.23
C ASN A 394 10.95 26.10 -2.20
N LYS A 395 10.11 25.19 -1.73
CA LYS A 395 9.15 25.39 -0.64
C LYS A 395 9.16 24.18 0.29
N VAL A 396 8.87 24.44 1.57
CA VAL A 396 8.78 23.42 2.61
C VAL A 396 7.45 23.59 3.31
N ILE A 397 6.64 22.53 3.34
CA ILE A 397 5.39 22.46 4.07
C ILE A 397 5.64 21.61 5.32
N PHE A 398 5.30 22.12 6.48
CA PHE A 398 5.22 21.34 7.70
C PHE A 398 3.77 21.13 8.09
N LEU A 399 3.35 19.87 8.22
CA LEU A 399 1.98 19.53 8.58
C LEU A 399 1.80 19.63 10.09
N SER A 400 1.00 20.60 10.53
CA SER A 400 0.61 20.70 11.93
C SER A 400 -0.69 21.47 12.11
N SER A 401 -1.58 20.90 12.92
CA SER A 401 -2.82 21.56 13.34
C SER A 401 -2.66 22.35 14.65
N ILE A 402 -1.56 22.13 15.38
CA ILE A 402 -1.34 22.69 16.73
C ILE A 402 -0.16 23.67 16.78
N ASN A 403 0.84 23.49 15.93
CA ASN A 403 2.04 24.32 15.93
C ASN A 403 1.86 25.49 14.98
N SER A 404 2.08 26.71 15.47
CA SER A 404 2.25 27.86 14.58
C SER A 404 3.67 27.89 14.00
N LYS A 405 3.84 28.58 12.87
CA LYS A 405 5.16 28.83 12.28
C LYS A 405 6.15 29.44 13.27
N GLY A 406 5.70 30.37 14.12
CA GLY A 406 6.54 30.92 15.18
C GLY A 406 6.99 29.86 16.18
N ARG A 407 6.08 28.98 16.62
CA ARG A 407 6.43 27.91 17.58
C ARG A 407 7.47 26.95 17.00
N ILE A 408 7.35 26.55 15.74
CA ILE A 408 8.31 25.65 15.08
C ILE A 408 9.70 26.29 14.94
N LEU A 409 9.76 27.59 14.67
CA LEU A 409 11.04 28.29 14.48
C LEU A 409 11.79 28.52 15.78
N TRP A 410 11.08 28.70 16.89
CA TRP A 410 11.65 29.16 18.17
C TRP A 410 11.56 28.15 19.31
N SER A 411 10.78 27.08 19.17
CA SER A 411 10.71 26.03 20.17
C SER A 411 11.92 25.10 20.01
N PRO A 412 12.81 24.99 21.01
CA PRO A 412 13.85 23.99 20.98
C PRO A 412 13.22 22.60 21.04
N GLY A 413 13.71 21.68 20.23
CA GLY A 413 13.29 20.28 20.32
C GLY A 413 13.72 19.40 19.16
N HIS A 414 14.22 19.97 18.06
CA HIS A 414 14.52 19.20 16.84
C HIS A 414 15.95 19.44 16.34
N GLY A 415 16.68 20.46 16.79
CA GLY A 415 18.03 20.74 16.30
C GLY A 415 18.08 21.33 14.88
N LEU A 416 16.92 21.50 14.23
CA LEU A 416 16.76 22.11 12.91
C LEU A 416 16.40 23.60 12.98
N GLU A 417 16.24 24.16 14.18
CA GLU A 417 15.81 25.55 14.41
C GLU A 417 16.69 26.57 13.65
N PRO A 418 18.04 26.44 13.62
CA PRO A 418 18.88 27.34 12.84
C PRO A 418 18.62 27.25 11.33
N THR A 419 18.41 26.03 10.81
CA THR A 419 18.10 25.80 9.38
C THR A 419 16.73 26.39 9.04
N LEU A 420 15.70 26.07 9.84
CA LEU A 420 14.34 26.53 9.62
C LEU A 420 14.25 28.05 9.72
N SER A 421 14.99 28.66 10.65
CA SER A 421 15.08 30.12 10.80
C SER A 421 15.73 30.78 9.58
N SER A 422 16.82 30.21 9.08
CA SER A 422 17.51 30.71 7.87
C SER A 422 16.64 30.56 6.60
N HIS A 423 15.71 29.60 6.60
CA HIS A 423 14.83 29.29 5.49
C HIS A 423 13.35 29.61 5.76
N LYS A 424 13.08 30.52 6.72
CA LYS A 424 11.72 30.82 7.17
C LYS A 424 10.80 31.28 6.03
N ASP A 425 11.31 31.94 5.00
CA ASP A 425 10.49 32.51 3.91
C ASP A 425 9.91 31.45 2.96
N LYS A 426 10.52 30.26 2.93
CA LYS A 426 10.02 29.12 2.18
C LYS A 426 9.25 28.09 3.01
N LEU A 427 9.29 28.21 4.34
CA LEU A 427 8.51 27.39 5.25
C LEU A 427 7.04 27.85 5.31
N VAL A 428 6.14 26.91 5.08
CA VAL A 428 4.69 27.03 5.22
C VAL A 428 4.24 26.01 6.25
N VAL A 429 3.38 26.41 7.18
CA VAL A 429 2.74 25.49 8.12
C VAL A 429 1.30 25.34 7.71
N ALA A 430 0.86 24.10 7.49
CA ALA A 430 -0.48 23.78 7.03
C ALA A 430 -1.10 22.70 7.92
N PRO A 431 -2.41 22.76 8.19
CA PRO A 431 -3.09 21.68 8.89
C PRO A 431 -3.19 20.43 8.02
N TYR A 432 -3.45 19.28 8.65
CA TYR A 432 -3.85 18.07 7.92
C TYR A 432 -5.18 18.32 7.22
N GLY A 433 -5.31 17.82 5.99
CA GLY A 433 -6.57 17.84 5.25
C GLY A 433 -7.58 16.84 5.84
N PHE A 434 -8.85 17.06 5.56
CA PHE A 434 -9.95 16.18 5.95
C PHE A 434 -10.79 15.83 4.74
N ASP A 435 -10.97 14.53 4.45
CA ASP A 435 -11.83 14.07 3.36
C ASP A 435 -13.25 13.85 3.87
N GLN A 436 -14.11 14.85 3.64
CA GLN A 436 -15.53 14.79 3.99
C GLN A 436 -16.29 13.70 3.23
N THR A 437 -15.75 13.16 2.12
CA THR A 437 -16.43 12.09 1.39
C THR A 437 -16.27 10.73 2.06
N MET A 438 -15.21 10.53 2.85
CA MET A 438 -14.99 9.30 3.61
C MET A 438 -15.48 9.41 5.06
N TRP A 439 -15.35 10.59 5.67
CA TRP A 439 -15.68 10.80 7.08
C TRP A 439 -16.85 11.78 7.23
N ASP A 440 -18.07 11.31 7.01
CA ASP A 440 -19.30 12.10 7.17
C ASP A 440 -20.33 11.37 8.04
N PRO A 441 -20.53 11.78 9.31
CA PRO A 441 -21.47 11.09 10.21
C PRO A 441 -22.93 11.11 9.72
N SER A 442 -23.27 11.98 8.78
CA SER A 442 -24.61 12.02 8.20
C SER A 442 -24.87 10.93 7.15
N ARG A 443 -23.81 10.28 6.66
CA ARG A 443 -23.85 9.27 5.59
C ARG A 443 -23.00 8.03 5.87
N ASP A 444 -22.30 8.01 6.99
CA ASP A 444 -21.43 6.92 7.42
C ASP A 444 -22.25 5.66 7.73
N GLU A 445 -22.08 4.63 6.89
CA GLU A 445 -22.79 3.35 7.01
C GLU A 445 -22.31 2.49 8.19
N LEU A 446 -21.16 2.85 8.80
CA LEU A 446 -20.60 2.14 9.96
C LEU A 446 -21.19 2.64 11.28
N LEU A 447 -21.92 3.77 11.26
CA LEU A 447 -22.60 4.28 12.43
C LEU A 447 -23.94 3.55 12.64
N PRO A 448 -24.26 3.12 13.87
CA PRO A 448 -25.59 2.59 14.20
C PRO A 448 -26.73 3.54 13.83
N GLU A 449 -26.50 4.84 13.97
CA GLU A 449 -27.42 5.88 13.54
C GLU A 449 -26.64 7.11 13.05
N ASN A 450 -26.98 7.60 11.86
CA ASN A 450 -26.40 8.81 11.32
C ASN A 450 -26.81 10.04 12.13
N PHE A 451 -25.94 11.05 12.15
CA PHE A 451 -26.22 12.32 12.82
C PHE A 451 -25.59 13.49 12.09
N SER A 452 -26.11 14.69 12.35
CA SER A 452 -25.66 15.93 11.71
C SER A 452 -25.55 17.06 12.73
N VAL A 453 -24.99 18.20 12.32
CA VAL A 453 -24.93 19.41 13.16
C VAL A 453 -26.34 19.87 13.57
N SER A 454 -27.34 19.67 12.71
CA SER A 454 -28.74 20.00 12.98
C SER A 454 -29.49 18.95 13.81
N ASP A 455 -29.05 17.68 13.80
CA ASP A 455 -29.66 16.61 14.58
C ASP A 455 -28.60 15.70 15.22
N MET A 456 -28.42 15.89 16.52
CA MET A 456 -27.41 15.18 17.32
C MET A 456 -27.97 13.94 18.03
N LYS A 457 -29.25 13.58 17.84
CA LYS A 457 -29.86 12.42 18.52
C LYS A 457 -29.13 11.12 18.21
N GLY A 458 -28.75 10.90 16.95
CA GLY A 458 -27.98 9.73 16.53
C GLY A 458 -26.64 9.59 17.25
N LYS A 459 -26.00 10.70 17.67
CA LYS A 459 -24.77 10.63 18.47
C LYS A 459 -24.98 9.97 19.84
N GLY A 460 -26.16 10.14 20.44
CA GLY A 460 -26.53 9.48 21.69
C GLY A 460 -26.65 7.96 21.52
N ILE A 461 -27.30 7.52 20.44
CA ILE A 461 -27.43 6.09 20.09
C ILE A 461 -26.05 5.48 19.83
N CYS A 462 -25.21 6.17 19.05
CA CYS A 462 -23.83 5.76 18.81
C CYS A 462 -23.01 5.67 20.11
N LYS A 463 -23.27 6.55 21.08
CA LYS A 463 -22.60 6.50 22.39
C LYS A 463 -22.98 5.26 23.18
N SER A 464 -24.27 4.99 23.34
CA SER A 464 -24.77 3.82 24.07
C SER A 464 -24.29 2.52 23.42
N SER A 465 -24.35 2.45 22.08
CA SER A 465 -23.83 1.31 21.33
C SER A 465 -22.33 1.10 21.54
N LEU A 466 -21.52 2.17 21.55
CA LEU A 466 -20.09 2.07 21.83
C LEU A 466 -19.84 1.59 23.27
N GLN A 467 -20.53 2.16 24.27
CA GLN A 467 -20.40 1.76 25.68
C GLN A 467 -20.72 0.28 25.88
N GLN A 468 -21.81 -0.19 25.28
CA GLN A 468 -22.22 -1.60 25.31
C GLN A 468 -21.15 -2.49 24.67
N HIS A 469 -20.59 -2.08 23.52
CA HIS A 469 -19.58 -2.85 22.79
C HIS A 469 -18.29 -3.02 23.60
N VAL A 470 -17.90 -2.02 24.38
CA VAL A 470 -16.66 -2.02 25.17
C VAL A 470 -16.87 -2.36 26.66
N GLY A 471 -18.09 -2.78 27.05
CA GLY A 471 -18.41 -3.21 28.41
C GLY A 471 -18.45 -2.09 29.46
N LEU A 472 -18.56 -0.82 29.05
CA LEU A 472 -18.72 0.31 29.95
C LEU A 472 -20.19 0.48 30.35
N SER A 473 -20.44 1.06 31.54
CA SER A 473 -21.80 1.34 32.02
C SER A 473 -22.56 2.24 31.04
N GLU A 474 -23.73 1.79 30.61
CA GLU A 474 -24.65 2.51 29.73
C GLU A 474 -25.35 3.65 30.48
N ASP A 475 -24.62 4.76 30.67
CA ASP A 475 -25.17 5.99 31.20
C ASP A 475 -25.12 7.10 30.14
N ALA A 476 -26.30 7.55 29.71
CA ALA A 476 -26.43 8.64 28.75
C ALA A 476 -25.83 9.96 29.29
N SER A 477 -25.85 10.16 30.61
CA SER A 477 -25.37 11.36 31.30
C SER A 477 -23.87 11.36 31.62
N SER A 478 -23.21 10.20 31.54
CA SER A 478 -21.76 10.09 31.76
C SER A 478 -20.97 10.82 30.66
N ILE A 479 -19.81 11.38 30.99
CA ILE A 479 -18.92 11.93 29.97
C ILE A 479 -18.04 10.79 29.46
N LEU A 480 -18.04 10.55 28.15
CA LEU A 480 -17.14 9.58 27.51
C LEU A 480 -16.04 10.32 26.76
N VAL A 481 -14.79 10.02 27.10
CA VAL A 481 -13.59 10.55 26.46
C VAL A 481 -12.93 9.43 25.66
N GLY A 482 -12.81 9.63 24.34
CA GLY A 482 -12.06 8.72 23.47
C GLY A 482 -10.63 9.23 23.26
N CYS A 483 -9.65 8.42 23.63
CA CYS A 483 -8.22 8.69 23.49
C CYS A 483 -7.64 7.75 22.44
N ILE A 484 -7.21 8.27 21.30
CA ILE A 484 -6.56 7.47 20.25
C ILE A 484 -5.07 7.73 20.36
N VAL A 485 -4.30 6.68 20.65
CA VAL A 485 -2.85 6.76 20.93
C VAL A 485 -2.11 5.92 19.90
N SER A 486 -1.29 6.57 19.07
CA SER A 486 -0.44 5.88 18.09
C SER A 486 0.94 5.52 18.65
N GLU A 487 1.48 6.35 19.56
CA GLU A 487 2.74 6.09 20.26
C GLU A 487 2.65 6.54 21.73
N ILE A 488 3.28 5.78 22.64
CA ILE A 488 3.28 6.10 24.09
C ILE A 488 4.22 7.26 24.42
N SER A 489 5.21 7.52 23.57
CA SER A 489 6.15 8.65 23.68
C SER A 489 5.42 10.00 23.74
N ASP A 490 4.22 10.10 23.17
CA ASP A 490 3.37 11.30 23.19
C ASP A 490 2.56 11.47 24.47
N VAL A 491 2.54 10.47 25.36
CA VAL A 491 1.69 10.46 26.55
C VAL A 491 2.56 10.45 27.81
N ASP A 492 2.55 11.56 28.54
CA ASP A 492 3.05 11.59 29.91
C ASP A 492 2.12 10.76 30.80
N LEU A 493 2.51 9.51 31.02
CA LEU A 493 1.75 8.52 31.77
C LEU A 493 1.45 8.95 33.20
N GLU A 494 2.38 9.65 33.88
CA GLU A 494 2.13 10.10 35.25
C GLU A 494 1.04 11.17 35.29
N SER A 495 1.10 12.13 34.36
CA SER A 495 0.06 13.16 34.21
C SER A 495 -1.29 12.53 33.84
N LEU A 496 -1.31 11.54 32.94
CA LEU A 496 -2.52 10.83 32.55
C LEU A 496 -3.14 10.08 33.74
N LEU A 497 -2.33 9.30 34.48
CA LEU A 497 -2.78 8.57 35.66
C LEU A 497 -3.31 9.51 36.75
N GLY A 498 -2.67 10.68 36.93
CA GLY A 498 -3.17 11.73 37.81
C GLY A 498 -4.55 12.24 37.41
N PHE A 499 -4.79 12.43 36.12
CA PHE A 499 -6.08 12.85 35.58
C PHE A 499 -7.16 11.78 35.74
N LEU A 500 -6.85 10.52 35.45
CA LEU A 500 -7.79 9.40 35.54
C LEU A 500 -8.32 9.21 36.97
N ARG A 501 -7.48 9.38 37.99
CA ARG A 501 -7.90 9.35 39.40
C ARG A 501 -8.96 10.41 39.72
N LEU A 502 -8.79 11.62 39.20
CA LEU A 502 -9.75 12.71 39.42
C LEU A 502 -11.05 12.51 38.62
N ALA A 503 -10.95 11.87 37.47
CA ALA A 503 -12.05 11.66 36.55
C ALA A 503 -12.97 10.50 36.99
N ASP A 504 -12.41 9.45 37.61
CA ASP A 504 -13.17 8.35 38.22
C ASP A 504 -14.12 8.86 39.32
N LEU A 505 -13.65 9.79 40.16
CA LEU A 505 -14.45 10.46 41.19
C LEU A 505 -15.62 11.29 40.63
N ARG A 506 -15.63 11.59 39.32
CA ARG A 506 -16.65 12.37 38.63
C ARG A 506 -17.52 11.54 37.67
N GLY A 507 -17.35 10.21 37.65
CA GLY A 507 -18.11 9.32 36.77
C GLY A 507 -17.80 9.52 35.28
N ILE A 508 -16.60 9.98 34.95
CA ILE A 508 -16.13 10.13 33.57
C ILE A 508 -15.55 8.80 33.10
N GLN A 509 -15.93 8.37 31.90
CA GLN A 509 -15.46 7.15 31.27
C GLN A 509 -14.38 7.46 30.22
N PHE A 510 -13.38 6.58 30.13
CA PHE A 510 -12.32 6.68 29.13
C PHE A 510 -12.29 5.44 28.25
N LEU A 511 -12.17 5.67 26.95
CA LEU A 511 -11.88 4.64 25.97
C LEU A 511 -10.52 4.96 25.36
N PHE A 512 -9.53 4.13 25.64
CA PHE A 512 -8.22 4.20 25.02
C PHE A 512 -8.19 3.24 23.82
N MET A 513 -7.74 3.75 22.69
CA MET A 513 -7.54 2.97 21.47
C MET A 513 -6.08 3.08 21.07
N GLY A 514 -5.35 1.98 21.20
CA GLY A 514 -3.98 1.86 20.71
C GLY A 514 -3.98 1.56 19.22
N VAL A 515 -3.24 2.36 18.44
CA VAL A 515 -2.96 2.08 17.03
C VAL A 515 -1.49 1.70 16.92
N SER A 516 -1.20 0.42 17.16
CA SER A 516 0.16 -0.09 17.03
C SER A 516 0.35 -0.76 15.68
N ARG A 517 1.46 -0.45 15.02
CA ARG A 517 1.87 -1.08 13.75
C ARG A 517 3.28 -1.66 13.82
N LEU A 518 3.92 -1.61 15.00
CA LEU A 518 5.26 -2.13 15.26
C LEU A 518 5.25 -3.03 16.51
N PRO A 519 5.80 -4.27 16.44
CA PRO A 519 5.74 -5.24 17.56
C PRO A 519 6.35 -4.76 18.88
N SER A 520 7.26 -3.78 18.85
CA SER A 520 7.87 -3.21 20.06
C SER A 520 6.96 -2.23 20.81
N ILE A 521 6.03 -1.58 20.11
CA ILE A 521 5.07 -0.64 20.68
C ILE A 521 3.90 -1.40 21.32
N ASP A 522 3.55 -2.57 20.78
CA ASP A 522 2.55 -3.49 21.34
C ASP A 522 2.82 -3.79 22.82
N ASN A 523 4.04 -4.19 23.16
CA ASN A 523 4.37 -4.58 24.55
C ASN A 523 4.16 -3.43 25.56
N ALA A 524 4.45 -2.19 25.14
CA ALA A 524 4.32 -1.03 26.01
C ALA A 524 2.84 -0.58 26.11
N LEU A 525 2.06 -0.69 25.03
CA LEU A 525 0.62 -0.39 25.05
C LEU A 525 -0.14 -1.43 25.84
N GLN A 526 0.29 -2.69 25.73
CA GLN A 526 -0.25 -3.80 26.50
C GLN A 526 0.06 -3.65 28.00
N SER A 527 1.28 -3.22 28.35
CA SER A 527 1.63 -2.90 29.75
C SER A 527 0.78 -1.75 30.30
N LEU A 528 0.51 -0.73 29.49
CA LEU A 528 -0.37 0.38 29.85
C LEU A 528 -1.83 -0.09 30.01
N SER A 529 -2.32 -0.94 29.11
CA SER A 529 -3.64 -1.56 29.17
C SER A 529 -3.85 -2.30 30.48
N GLU A 530 -2.92 -3.18 30.84
CA GLU A 530 -2.98 -3.97 32.08
C GLU A 530 -3.00 -3.08 33.33
N GLU A 531 -2.19 -2.02 33.36
CA GLU A 531 -2.18 -1.10 34.51
C GLU A 531 -3.49 -0.30 34.63
N LEU A 532 -4.08 0.10 33.51
CA LEU A 532 -5.32 0.88 33.48
C LEU A 532 -6.55 0.04 33.84
N GLU A 533 -6.69 -1.16 33.29
CA GLU A 533 -7.83 -2.04 33.55
C GLU A 533 -7.87 -2.56 35.00
N VAL A 534 -6.70 -2.83 35.59
CA VAL A 534 -6.62 -3.33 36.97
C VAL A 534 -6.93 -2.24 38.00
N LYS A 535 -6.53 -0.99 37.74
CA LYS A 535 -6.70 0.12 38.70
C LYS A 535 -7.96 0.95 38.49
N TYR A 536 -8.52 0.99 37.28
CA TYR A 536 -9.58 1.95 36.92
C TYR A 536 -10.71 1.29 36.12
N PRO A 537 -11.79 0.81 36.78
CA PRO A 537 -12.92 0.17 36.10
C PRO A 537 -13.75 1.11 35.21
N CYS A 538 -13.50 2.42 35.27
CA CYS A 538 -14.06 3.42 34.35
C CYS A 538 -13.29 3.56 33.02
N CYS A 539 -12.19 2.82 32.86
CA CYS A 539 -11.36 2.80 31.66
C CYS A 539 -11.55 1.49 30.91
N CYS A 540 -11.62 1.57 29.58
CA CYS A 540 -11.49 0.41 28.70
C CYS A 540 -10.36 0.67 27.71
N PHE A 541 -9.53 -0.34 27.47
CA PHE A 541 -8.49 -0.32 26.46
C PHE A 541 -8.85 -1.30 25.35
N ASN A 542 -8.82 -0.84 24.10
CA ASN A 542 -8.97 -1.70 22.93
C ASN A 542 -7.76 -1.56 22.02
N GLU A 543 -7.16 -2.70 21.67
CA GLU A 543 -6.10 -2.78 20.68
C GLU A 543 -6.69 -3.08 19.31
N LEU A 544 -6.32 -2.28 18.30
CA LEU A 544 -6.44 -2.71 16.92
C LEU A 544 -5.14 -3.36 16.48
N SER A 545 -5.14 -4.68 16.40
CA SER A 545 -4.22 -5.41 15.53
C SER A 545 -4.65 -5.18 14.09
N LEU A 546 -4.10 -4.16 13.43
CA LEU A 546 -4.18 -4.00 11.97
C LEU A 546 -3.21 -5.00 11.33
N THR A 547 -3.53 -6.29 11.43
CA THR A 547 -2.87 -7.37 10.65
C THR A 547 -3.53 -7.54 9.30
#